data_AF-A0A9D4HF85-F1
#
_entry.id   AF-A0A9D4HF85-F1
#
_cell.length_a   1.000
_cell.length_b   1.000
_cell.length_c   1.000
_cell.angle_alpha   90.00
_cell.angle_beta   90.00
_cell.angle_gamma   90.00
#
_symmetry.space_group_name_H-M   'P 1'
#
loop_
_entity.id
_entity.type
_entity.pdbx_description
1 polymer ?
#
loop_
_entity_poly.entity_id
_entity_poly.type
_entity_poly.pdbx_seq_one_letter_code
_entity_poly.pdbx_strand_id
1 'polypeptide(L)'
;MEAILEQRNTPRVDTKRSPAEMMMNRKLRTMVPSRVKAEPSCESRVKRKKSVKKWFDQKAHDQPKVKIGQSVYFHKQSKKSWQKGIVENINGDRYIVRSEESGLYARNCVHMRPTKV
;
A
#
# COMPACT_ATOMS: atom_id res chain seq x y z
N MET A 1 -15.44 13.37 -17.43
CA MET A 1 -15.74 12.89 -16.05
C MET A 1 -16.36 11.50 -16.01
N GLU A 2 -16.78 10.92 -17.15
CA GLU A 2 -17.49 9.63 -17.21
C GLU A 2 -16.64 8.42 -16.78
N ALA A 3 -15.32 8.45 -17.03
CA ALA A 3 -14.42 7.34 -16.72
C ALA A 3 -14.39 6.95 -15.22
N ILE A 4 -14.46 7.92 -14.30
CA ILE A 4 -14.44 7.64 -12.85
C ILE A 4 -15.77 7.03 -12.41
N LEU A 5 -16.89 7.50 -12.97
CA LEU A 5 -18.22 6.99 -12.65
C LEU A 5 -18.34 5.54 -13.10
N GLU A 6 -17.90 5.24 -14.33
CA GLU A 6 -17.94 3.88 -14.86
C GLU A 6 -17.09 2.93 -14.01
N GLN A 7 -15.83 3.30 -13.73
CA GLN A 7 -14.93 2.50 -12.89
C GLN A 7 -15.52 2.21 -11.49
N ARG A 8 -16.30 3.13 -10.93
CA ARG A 8 -16.95 2.98 -9.62
C ARG A 8 -18.16 2.04 -9.66
N ASN A 9 -18.82 1.93 -10.81
CA ASN A 9 -20.02 1.13 -11.02
C ASN A 9 -19.71 -0.25 -11.62
N THR A 10 -18.54 -0.45 -12.24
CA THR A 10 -18.15 -1.77 -12.77
C THR A 10 -17.90 -2.78 -11.64
N PRO A 11 -18.60 -3.93 -11.63
CA PRO A 11 -18.38 -4.98 -10.64
C PRO A 11 -17.04 -5.69 -10.87
N ARG A 12 -16.35 -6.04 -9.79
CA ARG A 12 -15.08 -6.80 -9.87
C ARG A 12 -15.33 -8.30 -9.86
N VAL A 13 -14.50 -9.05 -10.58
CA VAL A 13 -14.59 -10.53 -10.67
C VAL A 13 -14.43 -11.21 -9.31
N ASP A 14 -13.54 -10.69 -8.45
CA ASP A 14 -13.21 -11.29 -7.15
C ASP A 14 -14.30 -11.13 -6.08
N THR A 15 -15.11 -10.08 -6.18
CA THR A 15 -16.12 -9.71 -5.18
C THR A 15 -17.55 -9.72 -5.70
N LYS A 16 -17.73 -9.77 -7.03
CA LYS A 16 -19.00 -9.61 -7.76
C LYS A 16 -19.74 -8.31 -7.41
N ARG A 17 -19.05 -7.33 -6.81
CA ARG A 17 -19.59 -6.03 -6.39
C ARG A 17 -18.75 -4.90 -6.95
N SER A 18 -19.39 -3.77 -7.19
CA SER A 18 -18.68 -2.57 -7.62
C SER A 18 -17.99 -1.88 -6.43
N PRO A 19 -16.93 -1.07 -6.66
CA PRO A 19 -16.32 -0.26 -5.61
C PRO A 19 -17.33 0.59 -4.84
N ALA A 20 -18.29 1.20 -5.54
CA ALA A 20 -19.28 2.05 -4.91
C ALA A 20 -20.29 1.26 -4.06
N GLU A 21 -20.67 0.05 -4.50
CA GLU A 21 -21.50 -0.86 -3.72
C GLU A 21 -20.79 -1.35 -2.45
N MET A 22 -19.49 -1.65 -2.52
CA MET A 22 -18.71 -2.05 -1.34
C MET A 22 -18.52 -0.90 -0.33
N MET A 23 -18.46 0.35 -0.83
CA MET A 23 -18.36 1.54 0.00
C MET A 23 -19.68 1.86 0.69
N MET A 24 -20.77 1.93 -0.09
CA MET A 24 -22.10 2.34 0.38
C MET A 24 -22.96 1.20 0.92
N ASN A 25 -22.48 -0.05 0.79
CA ASN A 25 -23.15 -1.29 1.18
C ASN A 25 -24.59 -1.42 0.64
N ARG A 26 -24.86 -0.82 -0.51
CA ARG A 26 -26.15 -0.81 -1.22
C ARG A 26 -25.90 -0.69 -2.72
N LYS A 27 -26.89 -1.08 -3.53
CA LYS A 27 -26.84 -0.87 -4.98
C LYS A 27 -27.13 0.59 -5.32
N LEU A 28 -26.24 1.23 -6.09
CA LEU A 28 -26.45 2.58 -6.58
C LEU A 28 -27.29 2.57 -7.86
N ARG A 29 -28.02 3.65 -8.12
CA ARG A 29 -28.75 3.83 -9.37
C ARG A 29 -27.75 4.07 -10.50
N THR A 30 -27.72 3.15 -11.46
CA THR A 30 -26.89 3.21 -12.66
C THR A 30 -27.78 3.27 -13.90
N MET A 31 -27.24 3.72 -15.04
CA MET A 31 -27.96 3.74 -16.32
C MET A 31 -28.40 2.34 -16.78
N VAL A 32 -27.67 1.31 -16.35
CA VAL A 32 -28.05 -0.09 -16.58
C VAL A 32 -29.09 -0.51 -15.54
N PRO A 33 -30.31 -0.89 -15.94
CA PRO A 33 -31.32 -1.40 -15.02
C PRO A 33 -30.88 -2.73 -14.43
N SER A 34 -30.99 -2.87 -13.10
CA SER A 34 -30.66 -4.10 -12.40
C SER A 34 -31.76 -4.45 -11.39
N ARG A 35 -32.28 -5.68 -11.44
CA ARG A 35 -33.37 -6.16 -10.59
C ARG A 35 -32.89 -6.74 -9.24
N VAL A 36 -31.58 -6.82 -9.03
CA VAL A 36 -30.96 -7.49 -7.87
C VAL A 36 -30.77 -6.51 -6.72
N LYS A 37 -31.34 -6.82 -5.55
CA LYS A 37 -31.09 -6.09 -4.29
C LYS A 37 -29.71 -6.48 -3.76
N ALA A 38 -28.89 -5.50 -3.39
CA ALA A 38 -27.60 -5.77 -2.76
C ALA A 38 -27.82 -6.13 -1.29
N GLU A 39 -27.46 -7.35 -0.90
CA GLU A 39 -27.46 -7.73 0.51
C GLU A 39 -26.24 -7.13 1.22
N PRO A 40 -26.36 -6.59 2.43
CA PRO A 40 -25.20 -6.13 3.19
C PRO A 40 -24.29 -7.33 3.48
N SER A 41 -23.04 -7.32 3.03
CA SER A 41 -22.11 -8.42 3.32
C SER A 41 -20.67 -7.93 3.45
N CYS A 42 -20.15 -8.06 4.67
CA CYS A 42 -18.76 -7.82 5.02
C CYS A 42 -17.80 -8.81 4.33
N GLU A 43 -18.29 -9.94 3.84
CA GLU A 43 -17.46 -10.96 3.19
C GLU A 43 -16.80 -10.44 1.91
N SER A 44 -17.48 -9.56 1.17
CA SER A 44 -16.94 -8.99 -0.07
C SER A 44 -15.63 -8.24 0.17
N ARG A 45 -15.55 -7.47 1.27
CA ARG A 45 -14.33 -6.76 1.68
C ARG A 45 -13.22 -7.72 2.07
N VAL A 46 -13.55 -8.81 2.77
CA VAL A 46 -12.57 -9.84 3.15
C VAL A 46 -12.03 -10.57 1.92
N LYS A 47 -12.92 -10.96 0.98
CA LYS A 47 -12.55 -11.57 -0.31
C LYS A 47 -11.61 -10.66 -1.10
N ARG A 48 -11.91 -9.34 -1.15
CA ARG A 48 -11.03 -8.36 -1.78
C ARG A 48 -9.65 -8.30 -1.11
N LYS A 49 -9.59 -8.21 0.22
CA LYS A 49 -8.31 -8.18 0.97
C LYS A 49 -7.46 -9.41 0.65
N LYS A 50 -8.06 -10.60 0.66
CA LYS A 50 -7.37 -11.87 0.33
C LYS A 50 -6.86 -11.89 -1.13
N SER A 51 -7.69 -11.46 -2.08
CA SER A 51 -7.33 -11.36 -3.50
C SER A 51 -6.14 -10.42 -3.73
N VAL A 52 -6.18 -9.21 -3.15
CA VAL A 52 -5.06 -8.24 -3.23
C VAL A 52 -3.80 -8.83 -2.63
N LYS A 53 -3.90 -9.41 -1.44
CA LYS A 53 -2.77 -10.03 -0.74
C LYS A 53 -2.14 -11.14 -1.59
N LYS A 54 -2.94 -12.05 -2.16
CA LYS A 54 -2.45 -13.13 -3.02
C LYS A 54 -1.65 -12.61 -4.22
N TRP A 55 -2.11 -11.54 -4.87
CA TRP A 55 -1.40 -10.97 -6.02
C TRP A 55 -0.14 -10.21 -5.62
N PHE A 56 -0.16 -9.54 -4.48
CA PHE A 56 1.01 -8.84 -3.94
C PHE A 56 2.10 -9.83 -3.50
N ASP A 57 1.72 -10.82 -2.69
CA ASP A 57 2.63 -11.81 -2.11
C ASP A 57 3.37 -12.64 -3.19
N GLN A 58 2.77 -12.83 -4.38
CA GLN A 58 3.41 -13.53 -5.51
C GLN A 58 4.71 -12.88 -6.00
N LYS A 59 4.83 -11.55 -5.89
CA LYS A 59 6.02 -10.78 -6.29
C LYS A 59 6.74 -10.17 -5.10
N ALA A 60 6.32 -10.49 -3.88
CA ALA A 60 6.91 -9.97 -2.67
C ALA A 60 8.21 -10.72 -2.37
N HIS A 61 9.17 -10.01 -1.81
CA HIS A 61 10.42 -10.57 -1.33
C HIS A 61 10.66 -10.09 0.10
N ASP A 62 11.30 -10.94 0.91
CA ASP A 62 11.70 -10.57 2.25
C ASP A 62 12.72 -9.43 2.20
N GLN A 63 12.43 -8.38 2.95
CA GLN A 63 13.34 -7.25 3.07
C GLN A 63 14.34 -7.49 4.20
N PRO A 64 15.60 -7.07 4.02
CA PRO A 64 16.62 -7.23 5.06
C PRO A 64 16.21 -6.42 6.29
N LYS A 65 16.12 -7.10 7.44
CA LYS A 65 15.80 -6.45 8.71
C LYS A 65 17.00 -5.63 9.17
N VAL A 66 16.83 -4.31 9.18
CA VAL A 66 17.85 -3.37 9.64
C VAL A 66 17.72 -3.18 11.16
N LYS A 67 18.84 -3.20 11.88
CA LYS A 67 18.85 -2.98 13.33
C LYS A 67 19.11 -1.51 13.66
N ILE A 68 18.67 -1.09 14.84
CA ILE A 68 19.03 0.22 15.42
C ILE A 68 20.57 0.28 15.54
N GLY A 69 21.16 1.42 15.18
CA GLY A 69 22.60 1.64 15.15
C GLY A 69 23.31 1.16 13.89
N GLN A 70 22.63 0.50 12.95
CA GLN A 70 23.24 0.04 11.71
C GLN A 70 23.41 1.19 10.70
N SER A 71 24.57 1.23 10.05
CA SER A 71 24.81 2.13 8.91
C SER A 71 24.06 1.64 7.67
N VAL A 72 23.30 2.55 7.06
CA VAL A 72 22.51 2.30 5.87
C VAL A 72 22.67 3.41 4.85
N TYR A 73 22.52 3.06 3.58
CA TYR A 73 22.25 4.03 2.53
C TYR A 73 20.74 4.21 2.40
N PHE A 74 20.26 5.45 2.37
CA PHE A 74 18.85 5.75 2.15
C PHE A 74 18.66 6.70 0.97
N HIS A 75 17.53 6.57 0.28
CA HIS A 75 17.23 7.40 -0.88
C HIS A 75 16.57 8.72 -0.46
N LYS A 76 17.21 9.85 -0.80
CA LYS A 76 16.65 11.20 -0.55
C LYS A 76 15.78 11.64 -1.72
N GLN A 77 14.48 11.78 -1.49
CA GLN A 77 13.51 12.17 -2.52
C GLN A 77 13.86 13.49 -3.23
N SER A 78 14.41 14.46 -2.49
CA SER A 78 14.75 15.79 -3.03
C SER A 78 15.90 15.77 -4.04
N LYS A 79 16.93 14.95 -3.84
CA LYS A 79 18.13 14.91 -4.70
C LYS A 79 18.23 13.66 -5.58
N LYS A 80 17.28 12.73 -5.48
CA LYS A 80 17.31 11.39 -6.12
C LYS A 80 18.64 10.66 -5.94
N SER A 81 19.31 10.90 -4.81
CA SER A 81 20.62 10.36 -4.50
C SER A 81 20.56 9.45 -3.27
N TRP A 82 21.43 8.45 -3.25
CA TRP A 82 21.66 7.60 -2.08
C TRP A 82 22.63 8.32 -1.15
N GLN A 83 22.23 8.50 0.10
CA GLN A 83 23.06 9.11 1.15
C GLN A 83 23.29 8.12 2.28
N LYS A 84 24.45 8.20 2.91
CA LYS A 84 24.76 7.43 4.12
C LYS A 84 24.02 8.01 5.33
N GLY A 85 23.65 7.13 6.24
CA GLY A 85 23.06 7.47 7.52
C GLY A 85 23.04 6.28 8.47
N ILE A 86 22.62 6.53 9.71
CA ILE A 86 22.54 5.54 10.77
C ILE A 86 21.08 5.42 11.21
N VAL A 87 20.58 4.20 11.39
CA VAL A 87 19.24 3.98 11.93
C VAL A 87 19.21 4.32 13.42
N GLU A 88 18.39 5.28 13.79
CA GLU A 88 18.26 5.73 15.18
C GLU A 88 17.07 5.10 15.88
N ASN A 89 15.94 4.94 15.18
CA ASN A 89 14.72 4.37 15.76
C ASN A 89 13.88 3.65 14.70
N ILE A 90 12.98 2.78 15.16
CA ILE A 90 12.08 1.98 14.32
C ILE A 90 10.65 2.16 14.85
N ASN A 91 9.81 2.86 14.09
CA ASN A 91 8.38 3.06 14.37
C ASN A 91 7.53 2.16 13.46
N GLY A 92 7.32 0.91 13.88
CA GLY A 92 6.60 -0.10 13.08
C GLY A 92 7.33 -0.37 11.76
N ASP A 93 6.71 -0.05 10.62
CA ASP A 93 7.28 -0.26 9.29
C ASP A 93 8.18 0.91 8.81
N ARG A 94 8.34 1.96 9.63
CA ARG A 94 9.15 3.14 9.29
C ARG A 94 10.41 3.21 10.16
N TYR A 95 11.52 3.45 9.50
CA TYR A 95 12.84 3.62 10.12
C TYR A 95 13.20 5.10 10.14
N ILE A 96 13.64 5.58 11.29
CA ILE A 96 14.18 6.92 11.46
C ILE A 96 15.67 6.84 11.25
N VAL A 97 16.14 7.44 10.15
CA VAL A 97 17.54 7.45 9.74
C VAL A 97 18.11 8.85 9.97
N ARG A 98 19.20 8.93 10.72
CA ARG A 98 20.01 10.13 10.87
C ARG A 98 21.03 10.19 9.75
N SER A 99 20.98 11.24 8.94
CA SER A 99 22.01 11.45 7.91
C SER A 99 23.28 12.04 8.53
N GLU A 100 24.42 11.75 7.93
CA GLU A 100 25.72 12.33 8.31
C GLU A 100 25.79 13.85 8.06
N GLU A 101 25.12 14.34 7.00
CA GLU A 101 25.12 15.76 6.64
C GLU A 101 23.86 16.52 7.10
N SER A 102 22.71 15.86 7.19
CA SER A 102 21.45 16.58 7.42
C SER A 102 20.35 15.77 8.12
N GLY A 103 19.98 16.16 9.34
CA GLY A 103 18.68 15.89 9.97
C GLY A 103 18.22 14.42 10.08
N LEU A 104 16.98 14.27 10.52
CA LEU A 104 16.30 12.98 10.71
C LEU A 104 15.31 12.73 9.58
N TYR A 105 15.31 11.51 9.05
CA TYR A 105 14.42 11.11 7.96
C TYR A 105 13.66 9.84 8.30
N ALA A 106 12.34 9.88 8.15
CA ALA A 106 11.51 8.67 8.17
C ALA A 106 11.52 7.99 6.79
N ARG A 107 12.00 6.74 6.72
CA ARG A 107 12.10 5.95 5.50
C ARG A 107 11.56 4.54 5.68
N ASN A 108 10.99 3.99 4.62
CA ASN A 108 10.65 2.57 4.55
C ASN A 108 11.90 1.78 4.15
N CYS A 109 12.01 0.53 4.59
CA CYS A 109 13.10 -0.37 4.22
C CYS A 109 13.26 -0.58 2.71
N VAL A 110 12.20 -0.43 1.90
CA VAL A 110 12.28 -0.40 0.42
C VAL A 110 13.24 0.67 -0.10
N HIS A 111 13.36 1.78 0.62
CA HIS A 111 14.19 2.93 0.26
C HIS A 111 15.52 2.98 1.01
N MET A 112 15.91 1.85 1.63
CA MET A 112 17.15 1.71 2.37
C MET A 112 17.93 0.50 1.87
N ARG A 113 19.25 0.57 1.98
CA ARG A 113 20.16 -0.52 1.69
C ARG A 113 21.13 -0.63 2.86
N PRO A 114 21.16 -1.76 3.58
CA PRO A 114 22.15 -1.97 4.63
C PRO A 114 23.54 -2.00 4.00
N THR A 115 24.47 -1.24 4.59
CA THR A 115 25.88 -1.41 4.26
C THR A 115 26.31 -2.71 4.92
N LYS A 116 26.85 -3.67 4.15
CA LYS A 116 27.45 -4.87 4.72
C LYS A 116 28.63 -4.42 5.59
N VAL A 117 28.65 -4.87 6.83
CA VAL A 117 29.85 -4.96 7.66
C VAL A 117 30.37 -6.37 7.51
#